data_AF-A0A9X0D910-F1
#
_entry.id   AF-A0A9X0D910-F1
#
_cell.length_a   1.000
_cell.length_b   1.000
_cell.length_c   1.000
_cell.angle_alpha   90.00
_cell.angle_beta   90.00
_cell.angle_gamma   90.00
#
_symmetry.space_group_name_H-M   'P 1'
#
loop_
_entity.id
_entity.type
_entity.pdbx_description
1 polymer ?
#
loop_
_entity_poly.entity_id
_entity_poly.type
_entity_poly.pdbx_seq_one_letter_code
_entity_poly.pdbx_strand_id
1 'polypeptide(L)'
;MKNLVIAILVFSAFISEAYSLKCYKCESILGQEFTTEQCEEHQSEISCPDADNTCFKMNSKTNDGKEVVTRGCSTTMHCEGLVKFCNGTADDTKKSNTKECQATCCHKDFCNMGFTVSINMMLVMFAVLCSLKLF
;
A
#
# COMPACT_ATOMS: atom_id res chain seq x y z
N MET A 1 -48.61 4.29 12.88
CA MET A 1 -47.41 5.11 13.20
C MET A 1 -46.47 4.43 14.19
N LYS A 2 -46.96 3.87 15.30
CA LYS A 2 -46.12 3.19 16.33
C LYS A 2 -45.21 2.08 15.79
N ASN A 3 -45.70 1.25 14.86
CA ASN A 3 -44.93 0.16 14.25
C ASN A 3 -43.88 0.67 13.25
N LEU A 4 -44.08 1.85 12.64
CA LEU A 4 -43.11 2.49 11.74
C LEU A 4 -41.92 3.05 12.53
N VAL A 5 -42.19 3.65 13.70
CA VAL A 5 -41.16 4.17 14.62
C VAL A 5 -40.29 3.03 15.15
N ILE A 6 -40.90 1.89 15.52
CA ILE A 6 -40.16 0.71 15.99
C ILE A 6 -39.27 0.13 14.87
N ALA A 7 -39.78 0.07 13.62
CA ALA A 7 -38.99 -0.39 12.49
C ALA A 7 -37.77 0.52 12.21
N ILE A 8 -37.94 1.84 12.28
CA ILE A 8 -36.85 2.82 12.09
C ILE A 8 -35.79 2.69 13.20
N LEU A 9 -36.20 2.46 14.44
CA LEU A 9 -35.28 2.25 15.58
C LEU A 9 -34.48 0.94 15.46
N VAL A 10 -35.08 -0.12 14.93
CA VAL A 10 -34.37 -1.38 14.69
C VAL A 10 -33.39 -1.27 13.52
N PHE A 11 -33.75 -0.54 12.44
CA PHE A 11 -32.86 -0.33 11.29
C PHE A 11 -31.67 0.59 11.61
N SER A 12 -31.81 1.54 12.53
CA SER A 12 -30.72 2.44 12.95
C SER A 12 -29.68 1.78 13.86
N ALA A 13 -29.97 0.60 14.41
CA ALA A 13 -28.97 -0.22 15.11
C ALA A 13 -27.98 -0.93 14.15
N PHE A 14 -28.26 -0.92 12.84
CA PHE A 14 -27.38 -1.47 11.80
C PHE A 14 -26.61 -0.39 11.03
N ILE A 15 -26.51 0.84 11.57
CA ILE A 15 -25.71 1.90 10.95
C ILE A 15 -24.24 1.48 11.04
N SER A 16 -23.81 0.86 9.95
CA SER A 16 -22.46 0.69 9.41
C SER A 16 -21.37 1.21 10.33
N GLU A 17 -20.59 0.27 10.89
CA GLU A 17 -19.17 0.54 11.14
C GLU A 17 -18.62 1.17 9.86
N ALA A 18 -18.26 2.44 9.91
CA ALA A 18 -17.47 3.05 8.86
C ALA A 18 -16.13 2.32 8.92
N TYR A 19 -16.01 1.23 8.15
CA TYR A 19 -14.79 0.45 8.07
C TYR A 19 -13.69 1.38 7.55
N SER A 20 -12.85 1.84 8.47
CA SER A 20 -11.63 2.55 8.14
C SER A 20 -10.73 1.59 7.34
N LEU A 21 -10.21 2.09 6.21
CA LEU A 21 -9.29 1.36 5.35
C LEU A 21 -8.13 0.83 6.19
N LYS A 22 -7.74 -0.43 5.98
CA LYS A 22 -6.57 -1.02 6.64
C LYS A 22 -5.39 -1.08 5.70
N CYS A 23 -4.18 -0.78 6.17
CA CYS A 23 -2.95 -0.85 5.39
C CYS A 23 -1.81 -1.45 6.21
N TYR A 24 -0.74 -1.88 5.54
CA TYR A 24 0.53 -2.15 6.20
C TYR A 24 1.36 -0.89 6.36
N LYS A 25 2.11 -0.79 7.46
CA LYS A 25 3.12 0.25 7.71
C LYS A 25 4.41 -0.40 8.17
N CYS A 26 5.55 0.03 7.62
CA CYS A 26 6.84 -0.38 8.19
C CYS A 26 7.03 0.40 9.51
N GLU A 27 7.12 -0.28 10.65
CA GLU A 27 7.19 0.38 11.96
C GLU A 27 8.65 0.62 12.35
N SER A 28 9.11 1.87 12.26
CA SER A 28 10.50 2.18 12.59
C SER A 28 10.66 2.38 14.09
N ILE A 29 11.44 1.51 14.73
CA ILE A 29 11.72 1.58 16.17
C ILE A 29 12.49 2.88 16.52
N LEU A 30 13.21 3.49 15.57
CA LEU A 30 14.07 4.66 15.79
C LEU A 30 14.11 5.67 14.62
N GLY A 31 13.08 5.69 13.77
CA GLY A 31 13.08 6.56 12.56
C GLY A 31 14.10 6.15 11.48
N GLN A 32 14.63 4.93 11.58
CA GLN A 32 15.45 4.28 10.57
C GLN A 32 14.63 3.93 9.33
N GLU A 33 15.24 4.17 8.17
CA GLU A 33 14.78 3.68 6.86
C GLU A 33 14.90 2.16 6.79
N PHE A 34 13.88 1.50 6.25
CA PHE A 34 13.87 0.05 6.11
C PHE A 34 14.24 -0.39 4.71
N THR A 35 15.07 -1.43 4.63
CA THR A 35 15.14 -2.25 3.42
C THR A 35 13.83 -3.00 3.19
N THR A 36 13.64 -3.56 2.00
CA THR A 36 12.48 -4.38 1.67
C THR A 36 12.29 -5.51 2.69
N GLU A 37 13.37 -6.24 3.00
CA GLU A 37 13.37 -7.38 3.92
C GLU A 37 12.95 -6.95 5.33
N GLN A 38 13.54 -5.88 5.85
CA GLN A 38 13.21 -5.41 7.20
C GLN A 38 11.78 -4.87 7.29
N CYS A 39 11.25 -4.23 6.25
CA CYS A 39 9.85 -3.81 6.25
C CYS A 39 8.91 -5.02 6.18
N GLU A 40 9.28 -6.10 5.48
CA GLU A 40 8.47 -7.32 5.45
C GLU A 40 8.44 -8.03 6.81
N GLU A 41 9.57 -8.03 7.53
CA GLU A 41 9.68 -8.61 8.88
C GLU A 41 9.03 -7.75 9.97
N HIS A 42 9.10 -6.43 9.84
CA HIS A 42 8.69 -5.46 10.87
C HIS A 42 7.55 -4.52 10.43
N GLN A 43 6.67 -5.00 9.56
CA GLN A 43 5.44 -4.28 9.24
C GLN A 43 4.34 -4.56 10.27
N SER A 44 3.53 -3.54 10.53
CA SER A 44 2.33 -3.62 11.34
C SER A 44 1.09 -3.37 10.48
N GLU A 45 -0.02 -3.99 10.85
CA GLU A 45 -1.35 -3.66 10.34
C GLU A 45 -1.85 -2.39 11.05
N ILE A 46 -2.32 -1.42 10.28
CA ILE A 46 -2.87 -0.17 10.81
C ILE A 46 -4.24 0.13 10.19
N SER A 47 -5.14 0.68 11.00
CA SER A 47 -6.35 1.34 10.53
C SER A 47 -6.02 2.77 10.15
N CYS A 48 -6.43 3.19 8.95
CA CYS A 48 -6.17 4.53 8.45
C CYS A 48 -7.10 5.56 9.09
N PRO A 49 -6.61 6.76 9.42
CA PRO A 49 -7.48 7.88 9.76
C PRO A 49 -8.50 8.15 8.65
N ASP A 50 -9.66 8.74 8.99
CA ASP A 50 -10.75 8.98 8.03
C ASP A 50 -10.32 9.82 6.80
N ALA A 51 -9.33 10.70 6.97
CA ALA A 51 -8.77 11.51 5.89
C ALA A 51 -7.84 10.71 4.95
N ASP A 52 -7.28 9.61 5.43
CA ASP A 52 -6.30 8.78 4.72
C ASP A 52 -6.98 7.56 4.10
N ASN A 53 -7.67 7.79 3.00
CA ASN A 53 -8.43 6.77 2.28
C ASN A 53 -7.60 5.94 1.26
N THR A 54 -6.26 5.99 1.33
CA THR A 54 -5.37 5.34 0.36
C THR A 54 -4.21 4.66 1.06
N CYS A 55 -3.94 3.39 0.72
CA CYS A 55 -2.68 2.75 1.06
C CYS A 55 -1.62 3.12 0.02
N PHE A 56 -0.40 3.41 0.49
CA PHE A 56 0.75 3.61 -0.38
C PHE A 56 1.87 2.61 -0.08
N LYS A 57 2.66 2.33 -1.11
CA LYS A 57 3.97 1.69 -1.02
C LYS A 57 4.94 2.44 -1.94
N MET A 58 6.08 2.83 -1.39
CA MET A 58 7.18 3.46 -2.13
C MET A 58 8.46 2.66 -1.91
N ASN A 59 9.11 2.30 -3.01
CA ASN A 59 10.47 1.77 -3.03
C ASN A 59 11.38 2.84 -3.62
N SER A 60 12.50 3.13 -2.97
CA SER A 60 13.52 4.02 -3.51
C SER A 60 14.90 3.41 -3.38
N LYS A 61 15.78 3.75 -4.30
CA LYS A 61 17.20 3.45 -4.22
C LYS A 61 17.94 4.77 -4.11
N THR A 62 18.70 4.95 -3.05
CA THR A 62 19.49 6.17 -2.86
C THR A 62 20.75 6.16 -3.74
N ASN A 63 21.45 7.30 -3.84
CA ASN A 63 22.67 7.39 -4.64
C ASN A 63 23.81 6.49 -4.14
N ASP A 64 23.87 6.21 -2.83
CA ASP A 64 24.77 5.24 -2.20
C ASP A 64 24.34 3.78 -2.42
N GLY A 65 23.23 3.57 -3.15
CA GLY A 65 22.76 2.24 -3.56
C GLY A 65 21.89 1.53 -2.51
N LYS A 66 21.58 2.20 -1.40
CA LYS A 66 20.69 1.67 -0.37
C LYS A 66 19.26 1.63 -0.88
N GLU A 67 18.60 0.49 -0.71
CA GLU A 67 17.20 0.31 -1.06
C GLU A 67 16.33 0.53 0.17
N VAL A 68 15.33 1.41 0.03
CA VAL A 68 14.44 1.83 1.11
C VAL A 68 13.00 1.58 0.69
N VAL A 69 12.19 1.08 1.62
CA VAL A 69 10.77 0.85 1.44
C VAL A 69 9.99 1.59 2.52
N THR A 70 8.95 2.30 2.08
CA THR A 70 7.98 2.96 2.94
C THR A 70 6.57 2.49 2.58
N ARG A 71 5.78 2.12 3.59
CA ARG A 71 4.37 1.73 3.47
C ARG A 71 3.54 2.51 4.48
N GLY A 72 2.28 2.80 4.16
CA GLY A 72 1.35 3.37 5.14
C GLY A 72 0.04 3.85 4.53
N CYS A 73 -0.70 4.60 5.35
CA CYS A 73 -1.90 5.33 4.96
C CYS A 73 -1.53 6.74 4.47
N SER A 74 -2.29 7.24 3.51
CA SER A 74 -2.14 8.58 2.95
C SER A 74 -3.47 9.06 2.35
N THR A 75 -3.58 10.37 2.13
CA THR A 75 -4.58 10.91 1.20
C THR A 75 -4.27 10.51 -0.23
N THR A 76 -5.31 10.41 -1.08
CA THR A 76 -5.15 10.17 -2.53
C THR A 76 -4.22 11.20 -3.17
N MET A 77 -4.40 12.49 -2.85
CA MET A 77 -3.61 13.58 -3.42
C MET A 77 -2.11 13.43 -3.13
N HIS A 78 -1.75 13.12 -1.88
CA HIS A 78 -0.35 12.92 -1.51
C HIS A 78 0.24 11.68 -2.19
N CYS A 79 -0.51 10.57 -2.24
CA CYS A 79 -0.05 9.35 -2.88
C CYS A 79 0.19 9.55 -4.40
N GLU A 80 -0.72 10.21 -5.11
CA GLU A 80 -0.52 10.57 -6.52
C GLU A 80 0.68 11.50 -6.73
N GLY A 81 0.95 12.39 -5.75
CA GLY A 81 2.16 13.20 -5.72
C GLY A 81 3.43 12.35 -5.68
N LEU A 82 3.47 11.30 -4.85
CA LEU A 82 4.59 10.35 -4.78
C LEU A 82 4.77 9.58 -6.10
N VAL A 83 3.67 9.14 -6.72
CA VAL A 83 3.69 8.47 -8.03
C VAL A 83 4.26 9.40 -9.10
N LYS A 84 3.80 10.66 -9.15
CA LYS A 84 4.33 11.67 -10.08
C LYS A 84 5.80 11.97 -9.83
N PHE A 85 6.21 12.05 -8.57
CA PHE A 85 7.61 12.24 -8.19
C PHE A 85 8.50 11.08 -8.69
N CYS A 86 8.10 9.83 -8.46
CA CYS A 86 8.86 8.68 -8.95
C CYS A 86 8.86 8.57 -10.48
N ASN A 87 7.78 8.99 -11.15
CA ASN A 87 7.68 9.02 -12.61
C ASN A 87 8.33 10.27 -13.25
N GLY A 88 8.83 11.20 -12.42
CA GLY A 88 9.46 12.44 -12.86
C GLY A 88 10.77 12.20 -13.60
N THR A 89 11.30 13.25 -14.21
CA THR A 89 12.58 13.16 -14.94
C THR A 89 13.77 13.05 -13.97
N ALA A 90 14.91 12.57 -14.47
CA ALA A 90 16.13 12.36 -13.68
C ALA A 90 16.62 13.62 -12.91
N ASP A 91 16.19 14.83 -13.29
CA ASP A 91 16.54 16.08 -12.60
C ASP A 91 15.78 16.29 -11.28
N ASP A 92 14.56 15.77 -11.17
CA ASP A 92 13.74 15.85 -9.95
C ASP A 92 14.21 14.84 -8.88
N THR A 93 14.73 13.70 -9.33
CA THR A 93 15.30 12.64 -8.50
C THR A 93 16.75 12.95 -8.06
N LYS A 94 17.57 13.59 -8.91
CA LYS A 94 18.91 14.06 -8.52
C LYS A 94 18.93 15.03 -7.34
N LYS A 95 17.90 15.87 -7.19
CA LYS A 95 17.76 16.80 -6.05
C LYS A 95 17.42 16.11 -4.72
N SER A 96 16.94 14.86 -4.75
CA SER A 96 16.33 14.17 -3.60
C SER A 96 17.15 12.98 -3.08
N ASN A 97 18.45 12.94 -3.37
CA ASN A 97 19.35 11.82 -3.04
C ASN A 97 18.83 10.44 -3.53
N THR A 98 17.89 10.43 -4.48
CA THR A 98 17.18 9.23 -4.94
C THR A 98 17.60 8.94 -6.38
N LYS A 99 18.15 7.76 -6.62
CA LYS A 99 18.59 7.28 -7.92
C LYS A 99 17.48 6.57 -8.69
N GLU A 100 16.70 5.73 -8.00
CA GLU A 100 15.56 5.00 -8.55
C GLU A 100 14.37 5.13 -7.59
N CYS A 101 13.16 5.20 -8.11
CA CYS A 101 11.94 5.42 -7.33
C CYS A 101 10.77 4.70 -7.99
N GLN A 102 9.95 4.02 -7.19
CA GLN A 102 8.68 3.45 -7.61
C GLN A 102 7.67 3.63 -6.49
N ALA A 103 6.53 4.27 -6.78
CA ALA A 103 5.43 4.41 -5.85
C ALA A 103 4.14 3.81 -6.42
N THR A 104 3.32 3.26 -5.54
CA THR A 104 2.02 2.66 -5.86
C THR A 104 0.97 3.07 -4.84
N CYS A 105 -0.26 3.25 -5.30
CA CYS A 105 -1.43 3.65 -4.52
C CYS A 105 -2.56 2.65 -4.73
N CYS A 106 -3.28 2.31 -3.67
CA CYS A 106 -4.42 1.41 -3.75
C CYS A 106 -5.44 1.65 -2.61
N HIS A 107 -6.68 1.20 -2.79
CA HIS A 107 -7.83 1.60 -1.95
C HIS A 107 -8.59 0.40 -1.38
N LYS A 108 -7.92 -0.74 -1.20
CA LYS A 108 -8.48 -1.94 -0.60
C LYS A 108 -7.68 -2.30 0.64
N ASP A 109 -8.32 -2.92 1.62
CA ASP A 109 -7.64 -3.37 2.83
C ASP A 109 -6.39 -4.17 2.47
N PHE A 110 -5.28 -3.79 3.10
CA PHE A 110 -3.98 -4.45 3.03
C PHE A 110 -3.37 -4.53 1.62
N CYS A 111 -3.85 -3.74 0.67
CA CYS A 111 -3.42 -3.83 -0.74
C CYS A 111 -1.96 -3.44 -0.98
N ASN A 112 -1.32 -2.76 -0.03
CA ASN A 112 0.09 -2.38 -0.09
C ASN A 112 1.05 -3.45 0.45
N MET A 113 0.56 -4.67 0.71
CA MET A 113 1.37 -5.83 1.09
C MET A 113 2.39 -6.21 0.00
N GLY A 114 2.06 -5.89 -1.26
CA GLY A 114 2.63 -6.49 -2.45
C GLY A 114 4.15 -6.64 -2.42
N PHE A 115 4.63 -7.87 -2.56
CA PHE A 115 5.93 -8.16 -3.13
C PHE A 115 5.99 -7.57 -4.55
N THR A 116 7.15 -7.13 -4.99
CA THR A 116 7.37 -6.77 -6.39
C THR A 116 7.37 -8.06 -7.22
N VAL A 117 6.20 -8.67 -7.43
CA VAL A 117 6.10 -9.85 -8.29
C VAL A 117 6.24 -9.35 -9.72
N SER A 118 7.45 -9.50 -10.26
CA SER A 118 7.70 -9.29 -11.68
C SER A 118 6.69 -10.13 -12.48
N ILE A 119 6.01 -9.52 -13.45
CA ILE A 119 5.03 -10.18 -14.33
C ILE A 119 5.62 -11.46 -14.95
N ASN A 120 6.94 -11.50 -15.13
CA ASN A 120 7.69 -12.68 -15.58
C ASN A 120 7.50 -13.91 -14.68
N MET A 121 7.38 -13.75 -13.35
CA MET A 121 7.18 -14.89 -12.44
C MET A 121 5.78 -15.51 -12.55
N MET A 122 4.74 -14.70 -12.78
CA MET A 122 3.38 -15.23 -12.97
C MET A 122 3.28 -16.04 -14.27
N LEU A 123 3.93 -15.58 -15.34
CA LEU A 123 3.97 -16.30 -16.61
C LEU A 123 4.69 -17.65 -16.49
N VAL A 124 5.76 -17.73 -15.69
CA VAL A 124 6.48 -18.98 -15.43
C VAL A 124 5.62 -19.97 -14.63
N MET A 125 4.89 -19.52 -13.61
CA MET A 125 4.00 -20.40 -12.84
C MET A 125 2.86 -20.97 -13.69
N PHE A 126 2.24 -20.15 -14.54
CA PHE A 126 1.23 -20.63 -15.49
C PHE A 126 1.82 -21.61 -16.51
N ALA A 127 3.02 -21.36 -17.03
CA ALA A 127 3.69 -22.27 -17.96
C ALA A 127 4.02 -23.62 -17.31
N VAL A 128 4.46 -23.63 -16.05
CA VAL A 128 4.75 -24.84 -15.26
C VAL A 128 3.47 -25.63 -14.98
N LEU A 129 2.38 -24.96 -14.60
CA LEU A 129 1.07 -25.62 -14.38
C LEU A 129 0.51 -26.24 -15.67
N CYS A 130 0.65 -25.55 -16.81
CA CYS A 130 0.27 -26.09 -18.11
C CYS A 130 1.14 -27.28 -18.56
N SER A 131 2.42 -27.29 -18.22
CA SER A 131 3.35 -28.38 -18.60
C SER A 131 3.25 -29.60 -17.69
N LEU A 132 2.82 -29.44 -16.44
CA LEU A 132 2.57 -30.53 -15.50
C LEU A 132 1.23 -31.26 -15.71
N LYS A 133 0.38 -30.84 -16.66
CA LYS A 133 -0.96 -31.42 -16.91
C LYS A 133 -1.77 -31.62 -15.63
N LEU A 134 -1.77 -30.62 -14.75
CA LEU A 134 -2.64 -30.57 -13.58
C LEU A 134 -4.07 -30.09 -13.92
N PHE A 135 -4.37 -29.94 -15.20
CA PHE A 135 -5.70 -29.76 -15.79
C PHE A 135 -5.80 -30.55 -17.09
#